data_AF-F4PXL3-F1
#
_entry.id   AF-F4PXL3-F1
#
_cell.length_a   1.000
_cell.length_b   1.000
_cell.length_c   1.000
_cell.angle_alpha   90.00
_cell.angle_beta   90.00
_cell.angle_gamma   90.00
#
_symmetry.space_group_name_H-M   'P 1'
#
loop_
_entity.id
_entity.type
_entity.pdbx_description
1 polymer ?
#
loop_
_entity_poly.entity_id
_entity_poly.type
_entity_poly.pdbx_seq_one_letter_code
_entity_poly.pdbx_strand_id
1 'polypeptide(L)'
;MFRDTQQQQQQRGEDEFVNMIEPTKIDSTMVNGTYIMDELDEELDQLFVEISDLYDSHFPELVTLLVDQLQYCQVIERMGDRCNANQCDLTFLIPNHLQNDILQSAQLSNGTSITLENLIKCQQLCTQYLSINTYRLQLTDYLINKLIIQ
;
A
#
# COMPACT_ATOMS: atom_id res chain seq x y z
N MET A 1 16.35 56.65 -15.48
CA MET A 1 15.00 56.38 -16.02
C MET A 1 14.88 55.06 -16.76
N PHE A 2 15.67 54.74 -17.81
CA PHE A 2 15.56 53.44 -18.51
C PHE A 2 16.16 52.23 -17.77
N ARG A 3 17.14 52.43 -16.87
CA ARG A 3 17.72 51.33 -16.05
C ARG A 3 16.85 50.95 -14.86
N ASP A 4 16.10 51.91 -14.33
CA ASP A 4 15.26 51.73 -13.14
C ASP A 4 14.02 50.87 -13.44
N THR A 5 13.46 50.98 -14.66
CA THR A 5 12.30 50.18 -15.09
C THR A 5 12.65 48.71 -15.34
N GLN A 6 13.87 48.41 -15.80
CA GLN A 6 14.31 47.01 -15.99
C GLN A 6 14.67 46.33 -14.66
N GLN A 7 15.29 47.04 -13.71
CA GLN A 7 15.54 46.50 -12.37
C GLN A 7 14.23 46.28 -11.59
N GLN A 8 13.23 47.16 -11.71
CA GLN A 8 11.92 46.98 -11.08
C GLN A 8 11.08 45.84 -11.69
N GLN A 9 11.20 45.57 -13.00
CA GLN A 9 10.50 44.43 -13.61
C GLN A 9 11.16 43.09 -13.25
N GLN A 10 12.48 43.08 -13.06
CA GLN A 10 13.21 41.87 -12.69
C GLN A 10 13.03 41.51 -11.20
N GLN A 11 13.04 42.51 -10.30
CA GLN A 11 12.69 42.30 -8.88
C GLN A 11 11.23 41.88 -8.69
N ARG A 12 10.28 42.44 -9.46
CA ARG A 12 8.87 42.05 -9.38
C ARG A 12 8.62 40.60 -9.83
N GLY A 13 9.39 40.12 -10.81
CA GLY A 13 9.35 38.71 -11.22
C GLY A 13 9.97 37.75 -10.19
N GLU A 14 11.00 38.18 -9.48
CA GLU A 14 11.61 37.41 -8.38
C GLU A 14 10.72 37.39 -7.13
N ASP A 15 10.11 38.52 -6.76
CA ASP A 15 9.18 38.65 -5.65
C ASP A 15 7.85 37.90 -5.90
N GLU A 16 7.32 37.92 -7.13
CA GLU A 16 6.15 37.09 -7.50
C GLU A 16 6.47 35.59 -7.46
N PHE A 17 7.69 35.19 -7.84
CA PHE A 17 8.13 33.80 -7.72
C PHE A 17 8.30 33.36 -6.26
N VAL A 18 8.85 34.22 -5.41
CA VAL A 18 9.00 33.98 -3.96
C VAL A 18 7.63 33.92 -3.28
N ASN A 19 6.70 34.84 -3.61
CA ASN A 19 5.31 34.80 -3.14
C ASN A 19 4.54 33.57 -3.65
N MET A 20 4.93 33.01 -4.78
CA MET A 20 4.38 31.75 -5.26
C MET A 20 4.97 30.54 -4.51
N ILE A 21 6.08 30.66 -3.79
CA ILE A 21 6.68 29.60 -2.96
C ILE A 21 6.09 29.66 -1.53
N GLU A 22 5.30 30.68 -1.22
CA GLU A 22 4.68 30.91 0.08
C GLU A 22 3.71 29.80 0.52
N PRO A 23 3.51 29.67 1.85
CA PRO A 23 2.65 28.71 2.56
C PRO A 23 1.42 28.18 1.81
N THR A 24 0.73 28.99 1.02
CA THR A 24 -0.42 28.58 0.18
C THR A 24 -0.12 27.44 -0.81
N LYS A 25 1.07 27.38 -1.42
CA LYS A 25 1.45 26.22 -2.25
C LYS A 25 1.79 24.98 -1.42
N ILE A 26 2.36 25.18 -0.24
CA ILE A 26 2.67 24.08 0.68
C ILE A 26 1.35 23.49 1.20
N ASP A 27 0.41 24.32 1.61
CA ASP A 27 -0.92 23.94 2.07
C ASP A 27 -1.72 23.24 0.96
N SER A 28 -1.69 23.75 -0.27
CA SER A 28 -2.32 23.07 -1.42
C SER A 28 -1.69 21.71 -1.71
N THR A 29 -0.36 21.56 -1.58
CA THR A 29 0.31 20.27 -1.77
C THR A 29 -0.06 19.29 -0.65
N MET A 30 -0.17 19.78 0.59
CA MET A 30 -0.58 18.98 1.76
C MET A 30 -2.03 18.49 1.63
N VAL A 31 -2.95 19.36 1.24
CA VAL A 31 -4.35 19.01 1.00
C VAL A 31 -4.47 17.98 -0.12
N ASN A 32 -3.76 18.19 -1.24
CA ASN A 32 -3.74 17.22 -2.34
C ASN A 32 -3.10 15.89 -1.94
N GLY A 33 -2.04 15.91 -1.13
CA GLY A 33 -1.38 14.71 -0.64
C GLY A 33 -2.27 13.88 0.28
N THR A 34 -3.03 14.55 1.16
CA THR A 34 -4.01 13.89 2.04
C THR A 34 -5.14 13.27 1.22
N TYR A 35 -5.67 14.00 0.23
CA TYR A 35 -6.68 13.47 -0.68
C TYR A 35 -6.21 12.21 -1.42
N ILE A 36 -4.98 12.20 -1.94
CA ILE A 36 -4.42 11.02 -2.60
C ILE A 36 -4.24 9.87 -1.61
N MET A 37 -3.85 10.13 -0.36
CA MET A 37 -3.79 9.06 0.67
C MET A 37 -5.15 8.42 0.89
N ASP A 38 -6.21 9.22 1.03
CA ASP A 38 -7.57 8.72 1.21
C ASP A 38 -8.00 7.86 0.00
N GLU A 39 -7.70 8.29 -1.24
CA GLU A 39 -7.96 7.48 -2.44
C GLU A 39 -7.19 6.15 -2.45
N LEU A 40 -5.91 6.15 -2.03
CA LEU A 40 -5.11 4.93 -1.97
C LEU A 40 -5.63 3.96 -0.89
N ASP A 41 -6.10 4.46 0.24
CA ASP A 41 -6.68 3.64 1.30
C ASP A 41 -8.01 3.01 0.84
N GLU A 42 -8.87 3.78 0.16
CA GLU A 42 -10.09 3.23 -0.46
C GLU A 42 -9.78 2.14 -1.51
N GLU A 43 -8.75 2.36 -2.36
CA GLU A 43 -8.33 1.36 -3.36
C GLU A 43 -7.79 0.09 -2.70
N LEU A 44 -7.00 0.22 -1.63
CA LEU A 44 -6.48 -0.92 -0.87
C LEU A 44 -7.61 -1.74 -0.24
N ASP A 45 -8.60 -1.11 0.38
CA ASP A 45 -9.74 -1.81 0.97
C ASP A 45 -10.55 -2.56 -0.10
N GLN A 46 -10.76 -1.95 -1.27
CA GLN A 46 -11.44 -2.61 -2.40
C GLN A 46 -10.65 -3.82 -2.90
N LEU A 47 -9.34 -3.68 -3.07
CA LEU A 47 -8.47 -4.79 -3.46
C LEU A 47 -8.48 -5.90 -2.42
N PHE A 48 -8.43 -5.56 -1.12
CA PHE A 48 -8.44 -6.54 -0.05
C PHE A 48 -9.73 -7.38 -0.07
N VAL A 49 -10.89 -6.74 -0.26
CA VAL A 49 -12.17 -7.46 -0.39
C VAL A 49 -12.16 -8.43 -1.57
N GLU A 50 -11.63 -8.02 -2.73
CA GLU A 50 -11.54 -8.92 -3.89
C GLU A 50 -10.56 -10.09 -3.65
N ILE A 51 -9.43 -9.84 -2.98
CA ILE A 51 -8.45 -10.87 -2.63
C ILE A 51 -9.05 -11.87 -1.63
N SER A 52 -9.68 -11.38 -0.57
CA SER A 52 -10.27 -12.22 0.47
C SER A 52 -11.41 -13.06 -0.09
N ASP A 53 -12.32 -12.48 -0.89
CA ASP A 53 -13.44 -13.24 -1.48
C ASP A 53 -12.94 -14.38 -2.38
N LEU A 54 -11.86 -14.13 -3.13
CA LEU A 54 -11.31 -15.14 -4.02
C LEU A 54 -10.54 -16.23 -3.26
N TYR A 55 -9.73 -15.85 -2.26
CA TYR A 55 -8.88 -16.79 -1.54
C TYR A 55 -9.60 -17.52 -0.40
N ASP A 56 -10.61 -16.93 0.23
CA ASP A 56 -11.38 -17.55 1.31
C ASP A 56 -12.16 -18.78 0.83
N SER A 57 -12.51 -18.84 -0.47
CA SER A 57 -13.06 -20.05 -1.08
C SER A 57 -12.09 -21.26 -1.02
N HIS A 58 -10.79 -20.96 -0.96
CA HIS A 58 -9.69 -21.93 -0.95
C HIS A 58 -9.12 -22.16 0.45
N PHE A 59 -8.98 -21.13 1.27
CA PHE A 59 -8.42 -21.26 2.62
C PHE A 59 -9.09 -20.26 3.58
N PRO A 60 -10.36 -20.51 3.96
CA PRO A 60 -11.16 -19.56 4.75
C PRO A 60 -10.61 -19.33 6.16
N GLU A 61 -9.85 -20.27 6.71
CA GLU A 61 -9.27 -20.13 8.04
C GLU A 61 -8.15 -19.08 8.09
N LEU A 62 -7.54 -18.73 6.95
CA LEU A 62 -6.41 -17.80 6.89
C LEU A 62 -6.80 -16.38 7.36
N VAL A 63 -8.01 -15.90 7.02
CA VAL A 63 -8.49 -14.57 7.41
C VAL A 63 -8.70 -14.43 8.93
N THR A 64 -8.96 -15.56 9.60
CA THR A 64 -9.12 -15.57 11.07
C THR A 64 -7.76 -15.59 11.77
N LEU A 65 -6.73 -16.18 11.14
CA LEU A 65 -5.38 -16.25 11.68
C LEU A 65 -4.60 -14.94 11.48
N LEU A 66 -4.81 -14.27 10.34
CA LEU A 66 -4.11 -13.04 9.97
C LEU A 66 -5.10 -11.87 9.95
N VAL A 67 -5.10 -11.09 11.02
CA VAL A 67 -5.93 -9.88 11.14
C VAL A 67 -5.36 -8.71 10.32
N ASP A 68 -4.04 -8.71 10.10
CA ASP A 68 -3.36 -7.68 9.32
C ASP A 68 -3.48 -7.97 7.82
N GLN A 69 -4.14 -7.05 7.10
CA GLN A 69 -4.40 -7.18 5.66
C GLN A 69 -3.09 -7.29 4.85
N LEU A 70 -2.07 -6.53 5.25
CA LEU A 70 -0.77 -6.54 4.56
C LEU A 70 -0.08 -7.90 4.70
N GLN A 71 -0.03 -8.46 5.91
CA GLN A 71 0.51 -9.80 6.16
C GLN A 71 -0.30 -10.87 5.43
N TYR A 72 -1.63 -10.75 5.40
CA TYR A 72 -2.49 -11.67 4.65
C TYR A 72 -2.12 -11.71 3.16
N CYS A 73 -2.00 -10.55 2.50
CA CYS A 73 -1.57 -10.47 1.11
C CYS A 73 -0.15 -11.00 0.87
N GLN A 74 0.80 -10.72 1.78
CA GLN A 74 2.18 -11.22 1.67
C GLN A 74 2.25 -12.75 1.78
N VAL A 75 1.46 -13.34 2.68
CA VAL A 75 1.41 -14.80 2.85
C VAL A 75 0.81 -15.46 1.61
N ILE A 76 -0.26 -14.91 1.04
CA ILE A 76 -0.86 -15.44 -0.20
C ILE A 76 0.10 -15.35 -1.38
N GLU A 77 0.77 -14.20 -1.56
CA GLU A 77 1.76 -14.01 -2.63
C GLU A 77 2.87 -15.06 -2.53
N ARG A 78 3.38 -15.30 -1.33
CA ARG A 78 4.50 -16.21 -1.08
C ARG A 78 4.12 -17.69 -1.13
N MET A 79 3.01 -18.06 -0.50
CA MET A 79 2.54 -19.45 -0.32
C MET A 79 1.83 -19.97 -1.57
N GLY A 80 0.96 -19.15 -2.17
CA GLY A 80 0.09 -19.57 -3.26
C GLY A 80 -0.94 -20.58 -2.77
N ASP A 81 -0.84 -21.84 -3.22
CA ASP A 81 -1.76 -22.91 -2.80
C ASP A 81 -1.47 -23.32 -1.33
N ARG A 82 -2.53 -23.58 -0.55
CA ARG A 82 -2.39 -24.08 0.83
C ARG A 82 -1.54 -25.35 0.94
N CYS A 83 -1.47 -26.16 -0.12
CA CYS A 83 -0.62 -27.36 -0.15
C CYS A 83 0.88 -27.04 -0.04
N ASN A 84 1.29 -25.82 -0.40
CA ASN A 84 2.66 -25.36 -0.33
C ASN A 84 3.03 -24.78 1.05
N ALA A 85 2.08 -24.70 2.00
CA ALA A 85 2.32 -24.18 3.34
C ALA A 85 3.48 -24.89 4.08
N ASN A 86 3.74 -26.16 3.75
CA ASN A 86 4.84 -26.95 4.31
C ASN A 86 6.21 -26.69 3.69
N GLN A 87 6.26 -26.11 2.50
CA GLN A 87 7.49 -25.82 1.75
C GLN A 87 7.85 -24.34 1.82
N CYS A 88 6.89 -23.47 2.12
CA CYS A 88 7.14 -22.05 2.30
C CYS A 88 7.58 -21.72 3.73
N ASP A 89 8.70 -21.00 3.81
CA ASP A 89 9.14 -20.37 5.03
C ASP A 89 8.50 -18.98 5.15
N LEU A 90 7.63 -18.81 6.15
CA LEU A 90 6.91 -17.57 6.44
C LEU A 90 7.49 -16.82 7.64
N THR A 91 8.56 -17.32 8.26
CA THR A 91 9.17 -16.74 9.49
C THR A 91 9.64 -15.29 9.30
N PHE A 92 9.93 -14.88 8.05
CA PHE A 92 10.32 -13.52 7.70
C PHE A 92 9.15 -12.53 7.66
N LEU A 93 7.92 -13.02 7.47
CA LEU A 93 6.71 -12.20 7.31
C LEU A 93 5.90 -12.16 8.61
N ILE A 94 5.83 -13.30 9.29
CA ILE A 94 4.98 -13.49 10.47
C ILE A 94 5.74 -14.20 11.60
N PRO A 95 5.35 -14.00 12.86
CA PRO A 95 5.87 -14.75 13.99
C PRO A 95 5.71 -16.27 13.83
N ASN A 96 6.68 -17.04 14.38
CA ASN A 96 6.69 -18.51 14.29
C ASN A 96 5.42 -19.19 14.82
N HIS A 97 4.74 -18.61 15.81
CA HIS A 97 3.50 -19.20 16.33
C HIS A 97 2.39 -19.17 15.27
N LEU A 98 2.20 -18.04 14.59
CA LEU A 98 1.22 -17.91 13.51
C LEU A 98 1.56 -18.83 12.33
N GLN A 99 2.84 -18.97 11.97
CA GLN A 99 3.23 -19.90 10.91
C GLN A 99 2.83 -21.34 11.23
N ASN A 100 3.03 -21.79 12.47
CA ASN A 100 2.61 -23.13 12.89
C ASN A 100 1.09 -23.29 12.84
N ASP A 101 0.34 -22.27 13.25
CA ASP A 101 -1.13 -22.29 13.22
C ASP A 101 -1.66 -22.32 11.79
N ILE A 102 -1.04 -21.57 10.86
CA ILE A 102 -1.35 -21.60 9.42
C ILE A 102 -1.06 -22.99 8.84
N LEU A 103 0.09 -23.58 9.18
CA LEU A 103 0.48 -24.92 8.75
C LEU A 103 -0.53 -25.99 9.18
N GLN A 104 -0.97 -25.95 10.44
CA GLN A 104 -1.97 -26.87 10.95
C GLN A 104 -3.34 -26.64 10.28
N SER A 105 -3.73 -25.37 10.14
CA SER A 105 -5.00 -25.00 9.53
C SER A 105 -5.05 -25.37 8.05
N ALA A 106 -3.93 -25.27 7.32
CA ALA A 106 -3.84 -25.67 5.91
C ALA A 106 -4.10 -27.18 5.72
N GLN A 107 -3.70 -28.02 6.67
CA GLN A 107 -3.94 -29.47 6.64
C GLN A 107 -5.38 -29.86 6.97
N LEU A 108 -6.04 -29.05 7.81
CA LEU A 108 -7.41 -29.29 8.28
C LEU A 108 -8.47 -28.44 7.56
N SER A 109 -8.04 -27.60 6.61
CA SER A 109 -8.89 -26.60 5.98
C SER A 109 -10.05 -27.24 5.23
N ASN A 110 -11.24 -26.64 5.41
CA ASN A 110 -12.44 -27.03 4.69
C ASN A 110 -12.60 -26.31 3.34
N GLY A 111 -11.57 -25.57 2.92
CA GLY A 111 -11.59 -24.84 1.66
C GLY A 111 -11.56 -25.76 0.43
N THR A 112 -12.08 -25.23 -0.68
CA THR A 112 -12.16 -25.96 -1.95
C THR A 112 -10.86 -25.88 -2.74
N SER A 113 -10.70 -26.71 -3.76
CA SER A 113 -9.56 -26.61 -4.68
C SER A 113 -9.69 -25.35 -5.52
N ILE A 114 -8.66 -24.49 -5.50
CA ILE A 114 -8.59 -23.31 -6.34
C ILE A 114 -8.07 -23.69 -7.73
N THR A 115 -8.57 -23.03 -8.77
CA THR A 115 -8.02 -23.20 -10.11
C THR A 115 -6.71 -22.42 -10.25
N LEU A 116 -5.81 -22.88 -11.12
CA LEU A 116 -4.55 -22.18 -11.38
C LEU A 116 -4.79 -20.74 -11.85
N GLU A 117 -5.82 -20.52 -12.68
CA GLU A 117 -6.19 -19.18 -13.16
C GLU A 117 -6.59 -18.25 -12.00
N ASN A 118 -7.46 -18.71 -11.09
CA ASN A 118 -7.85 -17.94 -9.92
C ASN A 118 -6.66 -17.70 -8.99
N LEU A 119 -5.79 -18.69 -8.81
CA LEU A 119 -4.60 -18.54 -7.98
C LEU A 119 -3.65 -17.48 -8.54
N ILE A 120 -3.39 -17.50 -9.85
CA ILE A 120 -2.58 -16.48 -10.53
C ILE A 120 -3.22 -15.11 -10.37
N LYS A 121 -4.54 -14.99 -10.58
CA LYS A 121 -5.27 -13.73 -10.38
C LYS A 121 -5.11 -13.23 -8.95
N CYS A 122 -5.25 -14.11 -7.95
CA CYS A 122 -5.07 -13.77 -6.54
C CYS A 122 -3.68 -13.20 -6.25
N GLN A 123 -2.63 -13.87 -6.74
CA GLN A 123 -1.26 -13.43 -6.54
C GLN A 123 -0.96 -12.10 -7.25
N GLN A 124 -1.56 -11.87 -8.43
CA GLN A 124 -1.46 -10.60 -9.13
C GLN A 124 -2.12 -9.46 -8.35
N LEU A 125 -3.33 -9.68 -7.82
CA LEU A 125 -4.01 -8.71 -6.97
C LEU A 125 -3.21 -8.43 -5.68
N CYS A 126 -2.64 -9.46 -5.04
CA CYS A 126 -1.75 -9.27 -3.89
C CYS A 126 -0.53 -8.43 -4.26
N THR A 127 0.10 -8.69 -5.42
CA THR A 127 1.25 -7.90 -5.90
C THR A 127 0.87 -6.43 -6.12
N GLN A 128 -0.31 -6.17 -6.67
CA GLN A 128 -0.85 -4.82 -6.83
C GLN A 128 -1.08 -4.15 -5.48
N TYR A 129 -1.74 -4.83 -4.54
CA TYR A 129 -1.97 -4.35 -3.17
C TYR A 129 -0.64 -3.96 -2.50
N LEU A 130 0.38 -4.82 -2.56
CA LEU A 130 1.71 -4.53 -1.99
C LEU A 130 2.38 -3.31 -2.63
N SER A 131 2.21 -3.13 -3.94
CA SER A 131 2.77 -1.99 -4.67
C SER A 131 2.11 -0.68 -4.26
N ILE A 132 0.78 -0.67 -4.15
CA ILE A 132 0.01 0.50 -3.69
C ILE A 132 0.33 0.82 -2.23
N ASN A 133 0.36 -0.19 -1.36
CA ASN A 133 0.74 -0.02 0.04
C ASN A 133 2.15 0.56 0.19
N THR A 134 3.10 0.11 -0.64
CA THR A 134 4.46 0.67 -0.67
C THR A 134 4.46 2.14 -1.09
N TYR A 135 3.68 2.48 -2.12
CA TYR A 135 3.54 3.86 -2.57
C TYR A 135 2.89 4.75 -1.51
N ARG A 136 1.87 4.26 -0.79
CA ARG A 136 1.25 4.96 0.34
C ARG A 136 2.28 5.30 1.43
N LEU A 137 3.14 4.34 1.79
CA LEU A 137 4.22 4.56 2.77
C LEU A 137 5.20 5.62 2.30
N GLN A 138 5.64 5.57 1.03
CA GLN A 138 6.54 6.57 0.45
C GLN A 138 5.92 7.98 0.45
N LEU A 139 4.62 8.08 0.13
CA LEU A 139 3.89 9.35 0.17
C LEU A 139 3.76 9.86 1.61
N THR A 140 3.54 8.96 2.58
CA THR A 140 3.50 9.29 4.02
C THR A 140 4.82 9.88 4.49
N ASP A 141 5.92 9.21 4.19
CA ASP A 141 7.27 9.71 4.51
C ASP A 141 7.53 11.07 3.85
N TYR A 142 7.11 11.25 2.60
CA TYR A 142 7.23 12.52 1.89
C TYR A 142 6.46 13.66 2.58
N LEU A 143 5.19 13.44 2.95
CA LEU A 143 4.38 14.46 3.63
C LEU A 143 4.93 14.77 5.04
N ILE A 144 5.36 13.76 5.80
CA ILE A 144 5.97 13.95 7.12
C ILE A 144 7.24 14.79 7.02
N ASN A 145 8.13 14.49 6.07
CA ASN A 145 9.36 15.27 5.86
C ASN A 145 9.05 16.73 5.51
N LYS A 146 8.00 16.98 4.72
CA LYS A 146 7.53 18.34 4.42
C LYS A 146 7.00 19.09 5.65
N LEU A 147 6.33 18.39 6.56
CA LEU A 147 5.83 18.96 7.83
C LEU A 147 6.96 19.27 8.83
N ILE A 148 7.98 18.40 8.91
CA ILE A 148 9.11 18.56 9.86
C ILE A 148 10.08 19.68 9.43
N ILE A 149 10.17 19.99 8.14
CA ILE A 149 11.06 21.04 7.60
C ILE A 149 10.46 22.46 7.77
N GLN A 150 9.27 22.59 8.38
CA GLN A 150 8.67 23.88 8.78
C GLN A 150 9.20 24.37 10.15
#